data_AF-H6BQA7-F1
#
_entry.id   AF-H6BQA7-F1
#
_cell.length_a   1.000
_cell.length_b   1.000
_cell.length_c   1.000
_cell.angle_alpha   90.00
_cell.angle_beta   90.00
_cell.angle_gamma   90.00
#
_symmetry.space_group_name_H-M   'P 1'
#
loop_
_entity.id
_entity.type
_entity.pdbx_description
1 polymer ?
#
loop_
_entity_poly.entity_id
_entity_poly.type
_entity_poly.pdbx_seq_one_letter_code
_entity_poly.pdbx_strand_id
1 'polypeptide(L)'
;MTPEEQAEFANEIRSFPPRDIDRLHRVLFRLQEELVEFTPTAIQREYHAICSEDQHTVHPGDPCLRWLLDLLETDSQTPLNEKFLDVLQEANIVLTTDGTTTDGGTDPDAPAQPPAVNRLPEISVRAESPDSLNENDPLWQEAVALDNRKLASQALEQWRHKLHLKREAYLDYEDPEMNAIADEFYARKLANKTLSHWHNTVLEIREMERVGDEFRARHDAAFALRQLTLAARERLFVRVSDENVLRRVLGKWREKTRHLRELEAAADDFRNHQVVRNVLGKMAAKKAEIHQADSQAVLLYQGNLARRVFNRWLSQLQQIQTNERRADAAAEYFASKHALQKWRDKTRELREEKRAQEARHHLLATKYFRKWKECTKRSKEEKYADAYKIMRRKVKINIARAALNIWREKTARIREMNITADEFRARKDVENARHMAHGAIVTMYNKTTEMQEAGRQADHFYNKNLIERLEIFGSTWLIPTRQILENQKRADEYRATRTASYALATLRNWRNAAFRFKRLEEDADVVFLRNEKKRALSFFQKWRRAAAESRGVAEEQREERLVPATPAARRSQLLASTTPAYTPAAGLFGGGAVVEEDGEDA
;
A
#
# COMPACT_ATOMS: atom_id res chain seq x y z
N MET A 1 34.39 19.55 -26.03
CA MET A 1 35.01 18.66 -27.03
C MET A 1 35.82 19.54 -27.97
N THR A 2 37.07 19.20 -28.26
CA THR A 2 37.89 19.95 -29.23
C THR A 2 37.45 19.62 -30.67
N PRO A 3 37.64 20.52 -31.65
CA PRO A 3 37.26 20.24 -33.04
C PRO A 3 38.01 19.05 -33.65
N GLU A 4 39.22 18.73 -33.15
CA GLU A 4 39.99 17.56 -33.59
C GLU A 4 39.35 16.25 -33.11
N GLU A 5 38.96 16.17 -31.83
CA GLU A 5 38.21 15.02 -31.27
C GLU A 5 36.86 14.86 -31.96
N GLN A 6 36.15 15.97 -32.24
CA GLN A 6 34.87 15.94 -32.94
C GLN A 6 35.01 15.36 -34.36
N ALA A 7 36.07 15.72 -35.08
CA ALA A 7 36.36 15.19 -36.41
C ALA A 7 36.73 13.69 -36.36
N GLU A 8 37.40 13.21 -35.30
CA GLU A 8 37.70 11.79 -35.08
C GLU A 8 36.41 10.98 -34.89
N PHE A 9 35.54 11.38 -33.96
CA PHE A 9 34.24 10.74 -33.76
C PHE A 9 33.34 10.82 -34.99
N ALA A 10 33.39 11.93 -35.76
CA ALA A 10 32.65 12.09 -37.01
C ALA A 10 33.14 11.14 -38.12
N ASN A 11 34.45 10.85 -38.17
CA ASN A 11 34.99 9.87 -39.11
C ASN A 11 34.61 8.43 -38.72
N GLU A 12 34.58 8.13 -37.42
CA GLU A 12 34.16 6.81 -36.93
C GLU A 12 32.67 6.55 -37.19
N ILE A 13 31.78 7.50 -36.88
CA ILE A 13 30.33 7.32 -37.08
C ILE A 13 29.94 7.22 -38.56
N ARG A 14 30.72 7.83 -39.47
CA ARG A 14 30.53 7.65 -40.93
C ARG A 14 30.73 6.21 -41.40
N SER A 15 31.46 5.39 -40.63
CA SER A 15 31.64 3.97 -40.93
C SER A 15 30.49 3.10 -40.44
N PHE A 16 29.59 3.63 -39.59
CA PHE A 16 28.46 2.87 -39.06
C PHE A 16 27.32 2.80 -40.08
N PRO A 17 26.63 1.65 -40.18
CA PRO A 17 25.46 1.56 -41.03
C PRO A 17 24.34 2.46 -40.47
N PRO A 18 23.46 3.00 -41.32
CA PRO A 18 22.36 3.89 -40.90
C PRO A 18 21.51 3.32 -39.75
N ARG A 19 21.26 2.01 -39.77
CA ARG A 19 20.51 1.32 -38.71
C ARG A 19 21.18 1.42 -37.33
N ASP A 20 22.50 1.42 -37.27
CA ASP A 20 23.22 1.53 -36.00
C ASP A 20 23.24 2.98 -35.49
N ILE A 21 23.29 3.96 -36.40
CA ILE A 21 23.12 5.37 -36.05
C ILE A 21 21.71 5.62 -35.49
N ASP A 22 20.67 5.04 -36.11
CA ASP A 22 19.29 5.10 -35.61
C ASP A 22 19.17 4.47 -34.21
N ARG A 23 19.86 3.36 -33.94
CA ARG A 23 19.89 2.72 -32.63
C ARG A 23 20.53 3.63 -31.58
N LEU A 24 21.68 4.23 -31.89
CA LEU A 24 22.36 5.17 -30.99
C LEU A 24 21.46 6.36 -30.65
N HIS A 25 20.77 6.92 -31.65
CA HIS A 25 19.82 8.00 -31.43
C HIS A 25 18.62 7.57 -30.56
N ARG A 26 18.07 6.36 -30.76
CA ARG A 26 16.99 5.80 -29.91
C ARG A 26 17.42 5.61 -28.46
N VAL A 27 18.65 5.16 -28.21
CA VAL A 27 19.20 5.01 -26.85
C VAL A 27 19.23 6.36 -26.14
N LEU A 28 19.75 7.39 -26.81
CA LEU A 28 19.79 8.75 -26.26
C LEU A 28 18.39 9.32 -26.02
N PHE A 29 17.46 9.08 -26.93
CA PHE A 29 16.08 9.52 -26.78
C PHE A 29 15.38 8.88 -25.58
N ARG A 30 15.54 7.55 -25.38
CA ARG A 30 14.97 6.85 -24.21
C ARG A 30 15.54 7.35 -22.90
N LEU A 31 16.87 7.52 -22.82
CA LEU A 31 17.52 8.05 -21.62
C LEU A 31 17.02 9.47 -21.28
N GLN A 32 16.77 10.30 -22.29
CA GLN A 32 16.23 11.64 -22.11
C GLN A 32 14.75 11.63 -21.69
N GLU A 33 13.94 10.74 -22.27
CA GLU A 33 12.51 10.61 -21.92
C GLU A 33 12.32 10.12 -20.47
N GLU A 34 13.17 9.20 -20.01
CA GLU A 34 13.13 8.67 -18.63
C GLU A 34 13.75 9.61 -17.58
N LEU A 35 14.35 10.73 -18.00
CA LEU A 35 15.09 11.67 -17.13
C LEU A 35 16.19 10.97 -16.30
N VAL A 36 16.81 9.93 -16.85
CA VAL A 36 17.87 9.17 -16.19
C VAL A 36 19.21 9.86 -16.43
N GLU A 37 20.03 9.99 -15.38
CA GLU A 37 21.40 10.50 -15.53
C GLU A 37 22.20 9.60 -16.48
N PHE A 38 22.92 10.21 -17.43
CA PHE A 38 23.76 9.52 -18.42
C PHE A 38 24.96 8.83 -17.74
N THR A 39 24.70 7.69 -17.10
CA THR A 39 25.71 6.83 -16.48
C THR A 39 26.07 5.70 -17.45
N PRO A 40 27.34 5.23 -17.47
CA PRO A 40 27.76 4.13 -18.36
C PRO A 40 26.87 2.88 -18.24
N THR A 41 26.41 2.58 -17.03
CA THR A 41 25.51 1.46 -16.75
C THR A 41 24.10 1.67 -17.31
N ALA A 42 23.57 2.89 -17.26
CA ALA A 42 22.28 3.23 -17.87
C ALA A 42 22.35 3.13 -19.40
N ILE A 43 23.43 3.63 -20.01
CA ILE A 43 23.65 3.54 -21.46
C ILE A 43 23.74 2.08 -21.90
N GLN A 44 24.54 1.26 -21.22
CA GLN A 44 24.65 -0.18 -21.52
C GLN A 44 23.29 -0.87 -21.42
N ARG A 45 22.52 -0.59 -20.36
CA ARG A 45 21.21 -1.20 -20.14
C ARG A 45 20.23 -0.85 -21.28
N GLU A 46 20.12 0.43 -21.63
CA GLU A 46 19.20 0.87 -22.70
C GLU A 46 19.67 0.43 -24.09
N TYR A 47 20.98 0.38 -24.34
CA TYR A 47 21.55 -0.17 -25.57
C TYR A 47 21.19 -1.65 -25.73
N HIS A 48 21.37 -2.46 -24.68
CA HIS A 48 20.98 -3.87 -24.70
C HIS A 48 19.46 -4.04 -24.88
N ALA A 49 18.64 -3.16 -24.30
CA ALA A 49 17.19 -3.20 -24.47
C ALA A 49 16.79 -2.95 -25.94
N ILE A 50 17.36 -1.93 -26.59
CA ILE A 50 17.07 -1.61 -27.99
C ILE A 50 17.62 -2.68 -28.95
N CYS A 51 18.82 -3.22 -28.71
CA CYS A 51 19.33 -4.32 -29.52
C CYS A 51 18.48 -5.59 -29.40
N SER A 52 17.90 -5.85 -28.22
CA SER A 52 16.96 -6.96 -28.02
C SER A 52 15.67 -6.77 -28.84
N GLU A 53 15.15 -5.53 -28.92
CA GLU A 53 13.98 -5.19 -29.74
C GLU A 53 14.25 -5.37 -31.24
N ASP A 54 15.43 -4.98 -31.71
CA ASP A 54 15.84 -5.10 -33.10
C ASP A 54 16.36 -6.51 -33.48
N GLN A 55 16.30 -7.48 -32.56
CA GLN A 55 16.85 -8.85 -32.73
C GLN A 55 18.34 -8.88 -33.07
N HIS A 56 19.10 -7.89 -32.61
CA HIS A 56 20.55 -7.80 -32.82
C HIS A 56 21.30 -8.49 -31.68
N THR A 57 22.17 -9.44 -32.00
CA THR A 57 23.01 -10.12 -31.02
C THR A 57 24.12 -9.20 -30.55
N VAL A 58 23.99 -8.63 -29.35
CA VAL A 58 25.02 -7.73 -28.80
C VAL A 58 26.27 -8.51 -28.47
N HIS A 59 27.39 -8.16 -29.10
CA HIS A 59 28.71 -8.63 -28.69
C HIS A 59 29.24 -7.73 -27.57
N PRO A 60 29.90 -8.23 -26.52
CA PRO A 60 30.52 -7.41 -25.47
C PRO A 60 31.62 -6.44 -25.95
N GLY A 61 31.91 -6.40 -27.26
CA GLY A 61 32.84 -5.47 -27.89
C GLY A 61 32.18 -4.76 -29.08
N ASP A 62 30.87 -4.54 -29.03
CA ASP A 62 30.13 -3.83 -30.07
C ASP A 62 30.71 -2.41 -30.27
N PRO A 63 31.18 -2.07 -31.48
CA PRO A 63 31.81 -0.78 -31.75
C PRO A 63 30.87 0.40 -31.48
N CYS A 64 29.56 0.24 -31.65
CA CYS A 64 28.60 1.33 -31.46
C CYS A 64 28.44 1.68 -29.98
N LEU A 65 28.34 0.65 -29.12
CA LEU A 65 28.29 0.85 -27.67
C LEU A 65 29.60 1.45 -27.15
N ARG A 66 30.73 0.98 -27.65
CA ARG A 66 32.04 1.52 -27.27
C ARG A 66 32.18 2.99 -27.67
N TRP A 67 31.84 3.33 -28.90
CA TRP A 67 31.83 4.70 -29.41
C TRP A 67 30.97 5.63 -28.55
N LEU A 68 29.78 5.19 -28.13
CA LEU A 68 28.89 6.00 -27.30
C LEU A 68 29.43 6.21 -25.88
N LEU A 69 30.13 5.22 -25.32
CA LEU A 69 30.79 5.31 -24.02
C LEU A 69 32.03 6.22 -24.09
N ASP A 70 32.84 6.10 -25.15
CA ASP A 70 34.00 6.95 -25.39
C ASP A 70 33.57 8.43 -25.58
N LEU A 71 32.43 8.66 -26.25
CA LEU A 71 31.82 9.99 -26.39
C LEU A 71 31.29 10.57 -25.05
N LEU A 72 30.81 9.71 -24.14
CA LEU A 72 30.41 10.12 -22.80
C LEU A 72 31.60 10.59 -21.97
N GLU A 73 32.72 9.86 -22.04
CA GLU A 73 33.96 10.20 -21.32
C GLU A 73 34.60 11.49 -21.84
N THR A 74 34.41 11.80 -23.12
CA THR A 74 34.96 13.01 -23.75
C THR A 74 34.17 14.26 -23.34
N ASP A 75 34.71 15.07 -22.43
CA ASP A 75 34.16 16.34 -21.93
C ASP A 75 32.90 16.25 -21.04
N SER A 76 33.06 16.22 -19.72
CA SER A 76 31.94 16.09 -18.78
C SER A 76 31.01 17.32 -18.68
N GLN A 77 31.33 18.45 -19.31
CA GLN A 77 30.53 19.68 -19.18
C GLN A 77 29.36 19.75 -20.15
N THR A 78 29.52 19.20 -21.36
CA THR A 78 28.46 19.19 -22.38
C THR A 78 27.59 17.94 -22.21
N PRO A 79 26.25 18.04 -22.24
CA PRO A 79 25.40 16.87 -22.17
C PRO A 79 25.62 15.96 -23.39
N LEU A 80 25.56 14.64 -23.18
CA LEU A 80 25.87 13.63 -24.21
C LEU A 80 25.05 13.81 -25.50
N ASN A 81 23.79 14.24 -25.38
CA ASN A 81 22.92 14.46 -26.55
C ASN A 81 23.43 15.62 -27.43
N GLU A 82 23.88 16.73 -26.84
CA GLU A 82 24.43 17.85 -27.62
C GLU A 82 25.71 17.42 -28.35
N LYS A 83 26.61 16.68 -27.69
CA LYS A 83 27.81 16.14 -28.35
C LYS A 83 27.46 15.22 -29.51
N PHE A 84 26.48 14.34 -29.34
CA PHE A 84 26.05 13.42 -30.38
C PHE A 84 25.53 14.16 -31.61
N LEU A 85 24.71 15.20 -31.41
CA LEU A 85 24.20 16.03 -32.51
C LEU A 85 25.30 16.84 -33.19
N ASP A 86 26.25 17.38 -32.42
CA ASP A 86 27.42 18.09 -32.95
C ASP A 86 28.28 17.17 -33.83
N VAL A 87 28.47 15.91 -33.40
CA VAL A 87 29.19 14.91 -34.20
C VAL A 87 28.42 14.51 -35.46
N LEU A 88 27.10 14.35 -35.40
CA LEU A 88 26.27 14.07 -36.58
C LEU A 88 26.29 15.23 -37.58
N GLN A 89 26.27 16.47 -37.09
CA GLN A 89 26.36 17.66 -37.92
C GLN A 89 27.73 17.72 -38.64
N GLU A 90 28.83 17.46 -37.93
CA GLU A 90 30.17 17.38 -38.53
C GLU A 90 30.29 16.22 -39.53
N ALA A 91 29.61 15.11 -39.25
CA ALA A 91 29.54 13.96 -40.15
C ALA A 91 28.67 14.21 -41.41
N ASN A 92 27.92 15.32 -41.46
CA ASN A 92 26.88 15.61 -42.47
C ASN A 92 25.77 14.55 -42.53
N ILE A 93 25.36 14.01 -41.37
CA ILE A 93 24.29 13.02 -41.26
C ILE A 93 23.03 13.70 -40.75
N VAL A 94 21.95 13.69 -41.55
CA VAL A 94 20.66 14.28 -41.17
C VAL A 94 19.73 13.17 -40.67
N LEU A 95 19.31 13.28 -39.40
CA LEU A 95 18.27 12.42 -38.81
C LEU A 95 16.89 12.85 -39.34
N THR A 96 16.28 12.07 -40.23
CA THR A 96 14.88 12.31 -40.65
C THR A 96 13.91 11.44 -39.85
N THR A 97 12.65 11.85 -39.71
CA THR A 97 11.64 11.11 -38.93
C THR A 97 11.32 9.72 -39.50
N ASP A 98 11.69 9.45 -40.75
CA ASP A 98 11.38 8.21 -41.46
C ASP A 98 12.61 7.28 -41.61
N GLY A 99 13.75 7.64 -41.00
CA GLY A 99 15.01 6.88 -41.02
C GLY A 99 16.22 7.74 -41.40
N THR A 100 17.44 7.30 -41.06
CA THR A 100 18.67 7.98 -41.47
C THR A 100 18.91 7.87 -42.98
N THR A 101 18.70 8.98 -43.70
CA THR A 101 19.12 9.10 -45.11
C THR A 101 20.43 9.86 -45.16
N THR A 102 21.53 9.15 -45.41
CA THR A 102 22.79 9.77 -45.81
C THR A 102 22.62 10.34 -47.22
N ASP A 103 22.41 11.66 -47.34
CA ASP A 103 22.15 12.34 -48.62
C ASP A 103 23.44 12.50 -49.49
N GLY A 104 24.36 11.54 -49.35
CA GLY A 104 25.56 11.37 -50.17
C GLY A 104 25.36 10.24 -51.17
N GLY A 105 24.46 10.42 -52.13
CA GLY A 105 24.28 9.53 -53.27
C GLY A 105 25.48 9.60 -54.22
N THR A 106 26.55 8.86 -53.90
CA THR A 106 27.49 8.34 -54.89
C THR A 106 26.99 6.98 -55.36
N ASP A 107 26.44 6.93 -56.57
CA ASP A 107 26.11 5.73 -57.34
C ASP A 107 27.30 4.75 -57.38
N PRO A 108 27.17 3.51 -56.90
CA PRO A 108 28.19 2.48 -57.04
C PRO A 108 27.77 1.48 -58.13
N ASP A 109 27.53 1.91 -59.36
CA ASP A 109 27.30 0.99 -60.51
C ASP A 109 27.59 1.65 -61.88
N ALA A 110 28.81 2.20 -62.03
CA ALA A 110 29.30 2.65 -63.34
C ALA A 110 30.53 1.81 -63.76
N PRO A 111 30.50 1.09 -64.90
CA PRO A 111 31.62 0.28 -65.33
C PRO A 111 32.76 1.15 -65.91
N ALA A 112 33.97 0.72 -65.57
CA ALA A 112 35.28 1.20 -66.02
C ALA A 112 35.36 1.87 -67.41
N GLN A 113 35.98 3.06 -67.46
CA GLN A 113 36.80 3.54 -68.59
C GLN A 113 37.90 4.55 -68.13
N PRO A 114 39.02 4.66 -68.86
CA PRO A 114 40.35 5.03 -68.33
C PRO A 114 40.72 6.54 -68.53
N PRO A 115 41.88 7.02 -68.03
CA PRO A 115 42.14 8.45 -67.85
C PRO A 115 42.67 9.10 -69.13
N ALA A 116 42.21 10.33 -69.42
CA ALA A 116 42.79 11.17 -70.46
C ALA A 116 43.07 12.59 -69.93
N VAL A 117 44.36 12.84 -69.80
CA VAL A 117 45.05 14.13 -69.82
C VAL A 117 44.45 15.08 -70.86
N ASN A 118 44.18 16.34 -70.49
CA ASN A 118 44.60 17.51 -71.27
C ASN A 118 44.27 18.86 -70.59
N ARG A 119 45.34 19.54 -70.19
CA ARG A 119 45.44 21.01 -70.08
C ARG A 119 45.22 21.63 -71.47
N LEU A 120 44.63 22.83 -71.53
CA LEU A 120 45.00 23.89 -72.47
C LEU A 120 44.66 25.29 -71.87
N PRO A 121 45.34 26.37 -72.30
CA PRO A 121 45.70 27.51 -71.47
C PRO A 121 45.26 28.89 -72.02
N GLU A 122 45.64 29.89 -71.23
CA GLU A 122 45.77 31.33 -71.46
C GLU A 122 45.89 31.84 -72.91
N ILE A 123 45.15 32.92 -73.18
CA ILE A 123 45.20 33.71 -74.41
C ILE A 123 46.19 34.86 -74.20
N SER A 124 47.16 34.95 -75.10
CA SER A 124 48.25 35.92 -75.13
C SER A 124 48.02 37.03 -76.16
N VAL A 125 48.68 38.14 -75.88
CA VAL A 125 48.75 39.46 -76.55
C VAL A 125 49.20 39.37 -78.02
N ARG A 126 48.69 40.24 -78.90
CA ARG A 126 49.30 40.50 -80.21
C ARG A 126 49.09 41.92 -80.78
N ALA A 127 50.22 42.62 -80.84
CA ALA A 127 50.80 43.47 -81.88
C ALA A 127 50.08 44.70 -82.47
N GLU A 128 50.84 45.79 -82.36
CA GLU A 128 50.85 47.09 -83.03
C GLU A 128 50.76 47.05 -84.57
N SER A 129 50.18 48.11 -85.14
CA SER A 129 50.25 48.48 -86.58
C SER A 129 50.52 50.00 -86.69
N PRO A 130 51.38 50.46 -87.62
CA PRO A 130 51.91 51.83 -87.64
C PRO A 130 51.21 52.71 -88.68
N ASP A 131 50.82 53.92 -88.30
CA ASP A 131 50.80 55.14 -89.13
C ASP A 131 50.31 56.33 -88.27
N SER A 132 51.25 56.91 -87.53
CA SER A 132 51.02 58.03 -86.61
C SER A 132 51.06 59.37 -87.34
N LEU A 133 49.88 59.88 -87.72
CA LEU A 133 49.64 61.32 -87.81
C LEU A 133 49.41 61.84 -86.39
N ASN A 134 50.20 62.83 -85.97
CA ASN A 134 50.26 63.29 -84.60
C ASN A 134 49.02 64.15 -84.26
N GLU A 135 47.94 63.51 -83.80
CA GLU A 135 46.65 64.12 -83.38
C GLU A 135 46.75 65.06 -82.15
N ASN A 136 47.95 65.23 -81.59
CA ASN A 136 48.22 66.07 -80.41
C ASN A 136 48.83 67.45 -80.73
N ASP A 137 48.82 67.88 -82.00
CA ASP A 137 49.21 69.25 -82.36
C ASP A 137 48.10 70.24 -81.92
N PRO A 138 48.38 71.21 -81.01
CA PRO A 138 47.35 72.12 -80.49
C PRO A 138 46.66 72.96 -81.58
N LEU A 139 47.35 73.23 -82.70
CA LEU A 139 46.78 73.96 -83.84
C LEU A 139 45.78 73.11 -84.64
N TRP A 140 45.94 71.78 -84.65
CA TRP A 140 45.01 70.86 -85.29
C TRP A 140 43.74 70.68 -84.45
N GLN A 141 43.88 70.57 -83.12
CA GLN A 141 42.73 70.47 -82.22
C GLN A 141 41.88 71.75 -82.19
N GLU A 142 42.50 72.93 -82.30
CA GLU A 142 41.76 74.21 -82.37
C GLU A 142 41.01 74.39 -83.70
N ALA A 143 41.61 73.97 -84.82
CA ALA A 143 40.94 73.96 -86.13
C ALA A 143 39.77 72.96 -86.18
N VAL A 144 39.97 71.75 -85.65
CA VAL A 144 38.93 70.72 -85.57
C VAL A 144 37.80 71.12 -84.61
N ALA A 145 38.10 71.82 -83.50
CA ALA A 145 37.07 72.32 -82.59
C ALA A 145 36.22 73.43 -83.22
N LEU A 146 36.82 74.33 -84.02
CA LEU A 146 36.08 75.39 -84.71
C LEU A 146 35.20 74.85 -85.86
N ASP A 147 35.69 73.87 -86.62
CA ASP A 147 34.90 73.20 -87.65
C ASP A 147 33.81 72.31 -87.07
N ASN A 148 34.08 71.56 -85.98
CA ASN A 148 33.06 70.78 -85.29
C ASN A 148 31.96 71.67 -84.68
N ARG A 149 32.31 72.86 -84.20
CA ARG A 149 31.32 73.81 -83.67
C ARG A 149 30.43 74.38 -84.78
N LYS A 150 30.99 74.67 -85.96
CA LYS A 150 30.23 75.11 -87.14
C LYS A 150 29.36 74.00 -87.73
N LEU A 151 29.88 72.77 -87.79
CA LEU A 151 29.13 71.60 -88.24
C LEU A 151 28.00 71.24 -87.26
N ALA A 152 28.24 71.34 -85.95
CA ALA A 152 27.20 71.13 -84.94
C ALA A 152 26.12 72.20 -84.99
N SER A 153 26.46 73.48 -85.20
CA SER A 153 25.45 74.53 -85.36
C SER A 153 24.67 74.38 -86.66
N GLN A 154 25.32 74.02 -87.77
CA GLN A 154 24.61 73.73 -89.04
C GLN A 154 23.73 72.48 -88.94
N ALA A 155 24.19 71.43 -88.27
CA ALA A 155 23.40 70.21 -88.06
C ALA A 155 22.19 70.48 -87.15
N LEU A 156 22.34 71.30 -86.10
CA LEU A 156 21.23 71.72 -85.24
C LEU A 156 20.26 72.64 -85.97
N GLU A 157 20.72 73.55 -86.83
CA GLU A 157 19.86 74.39 -87.65
C GLU A 157 19.11 73.56 -88.70
N GLN A 158 19.78 72.64 -89.38
CA GLN A 158 19.13 71.70 -90.30
C GLN A 158 18.15 70.77 -89.57
N TRP A 159 18.48 70.33 -88.36
CA TRP A 159 17.58 69.51 -87.54
C TRP A 159 16.37 70.30 -87.08
N ARG A 160 16.54 71.52 -86.55
CA ARG A 160 15.43 72.41 -86.19
C ARG A 160 14.57 72.74 -87.40
N HIS A 161 15.18 73.05 -88.54
CA HIS A 161 14.44 73.32 -89.77
C HIS A 161 13.66 72.09 -90.25
N LYS A 162 14.25 70.88 -90.21
CA LYS A 162 13.53 69.62 -90.49
C LYS A 162 12.44 69.33 -89.47
N LEU A 163 12.60 69.71 -88.20
CA LEU A 163 11.60 69.53 -87.15
C LEU A 163 10.45 70.51 -87.30
N HIS A 164 10.74 71.76 -87.67
CA HIS A 164 9.73 72.75 -88.03
C HIS A 164 8.97 72.34 -89.28
N LEU A 165 9.66 71.91 -90.35
CA LEU A 165 9.01 71.39 -91.57
C LEU A 165 8.17 70.14 -91.29
N LYS A 166 8.64 69.23 -90.43
CA LYS A 166 7.84 68.08 -90.01
C LYS A 166 6.63 68.51 -89.18
N ARG A 167 6.80 69.45 -88.24
CA ARG A 167 5.70 69.97 -87.41
C ARG A 167 4.66 70.70 -88.25
N GLU A 168 5.08 71.52 -89.23
CA GLU A 168 4.19 72.19 -90.19
C GLU A 168 3.49 71.16 -91.10
N ALA A 169 4.22 70.16 -91.61
CA ALA A 169 3.62 69.07 -92.40
C ALA A 169 2.65 68.19 -91.59
N TYR A 170 2.82 68.09 -90.27
CA TYR A 170 1.87 67.39 -89.40
C TYR A 170 0.67 68.26 -89.02
N LEU A 171 0.86 69.57 -88.83
CA LEU A 171 -0.25 70.51 -88.60
C LEU A 171 -1.22 70.58 -89.79
N ASP A 172 -0.73 70.43 -91.02
CA ASP A 172 -1.58 70.36 -92.23
C ASP A 172 -2.33 69.01 -92.38
N TYR A 173 -1.96 67.98 -91.60
CA TYR A 173 -2.59 66.64 -91.58
C TYR A 173 -3.29 66.32 -90.25
N GLU A 174 -3.35 67.27 -89.31
CA GLU A 174 -4.07 67.12 -88.04
C GLU A 174 -5.58 67.17 -88.30
N ASP A 175 -6.17 66.01 -88.56
CA ASP A 175 -7.60 65.83 -88.49
C ASP A 175 -8.03 65.86 -87.01
N PRO A 176 -8.73 66.92 -86.55
CA PRO A 176 -9.08 67.09 -85.14
C PRO A 176 -9.93 65.93 -84.60
N GLU A 177 -10.67 65.22 -85.47
CA GLU A 177 -11.47 64.06 -85.08
C GLU A 177 -10.59 62.86 -84.71
N MET A 178 -9.48 62.63 -85.43
CA MET A 178 -8.56 61.53 -85.15
C MET A 178 -7.75 61.76 -83.87
N ASN A 179 -7.41 63.01 -83.56
CA ASN A 179 -6.76 63.36 -82.29
C ASN A 179 -7.71 63.17 -81.10
N ALA A 180 -8.99 63.52 -81.24
CA ALA A 180 -9.98 63.26 -80.19
C ALA A 180 -10.14 61.76 -79.90
N ILE A 181 -10.15 60.91 -80.93
CA ILE A 181 -10.20 59.45 -80.77
C ILE A 181 -8.93 58.91 -80.12
N ALA A 182 -7.75 59.44 -80.49
CA ALA A 182 -6.48 59.06 -79.89
C ALA A 182 -6.42 59.43 -78.40
N ASP A 183 -6.89 60.61 -78.03
CA ASP A 183 -6.97 61.08 -76.65
C ASP A 183 -7.99 60.26 -75.84
N GLU A 184 -9.15 59.93 -76.41
CA GLU A 184 -10.13 59.06 -75.75
C GLU A 184 -9.56 57.65 -75.54
N PHE A 185 -8.86 57.10 -76.54
CA PHE A 185 -8.20 55.80 -76.42
C PHE A 185 -7.08 55.82 -75.37
N TYR A 186 -6.29 56.90 -75.32
CA TYR A 186 -5.23 57.08 -74.33
C TYR A 186 -5.81 57.21 -72.92
N ALA A 187 -6.86 58.03 -72.74
CA ALA A 187 -7.57 58.18 -71.47
C ALA A 187 -8.17 56.86 -71.00
N ARG A 188 -8.80 56.09 -71.89
CA ARG A 188 -9.35 54.77 -71.59
C ARG A 188 -8.27 53.76 -71.22
N LYS A 189 -7.14 53.75 -71.92
CA LYS A 189 -6.01 52.87 -71.63
C LYS A 189 -5.33 53.24 -70.32
N LEU A 190 -5.24 54.54 -70.01
CA LEU A 190 -4.73 55.04 -68.73
C LEU A 190 -5.68 54.70 -67.58
N ALA A 191 -6.99 54.87 -67.75
CA ALA A 191 -8.01 54.46 -66.78
C ALA A 191 -7.95 52.94 -66.52
N ASN A 192 -7.84 52.11 -67.57
CA ASN A 192 -7.70 50.67 -67.40
C ASN A 192 -6.40 50.29 -66.68
N LYS A 193 -5.27 50.93 -67.01
CA LYS A 193 -3.99 50.68 -66.31
C LYS A 193 -4.05 51.08 -64.83
N THR A 194 -4.65 52.23 -64.53
CA THR A 194 -4.78 52.73 -63.15
C THR A 194 -5.76 51.87 -62.34
N LEU A 195 -6.87 51.44 -62.94
CA LEU A 195 -7.82 50.51 -62.30
C LEU A 195 -7.21 49.13 -62.08
N SER A 196 -6.48 48.57 -63.05
CA SER A 196 -5.79 47.29 -62.87
C SER A 196 -4.70 47.37 -61.80
N HIS A 197 -3.92 48.46 -61.78
CA HIS A 197 -2.94 48.69 -60.73
C HIS A 197 -3.62 48.78 -59.36
N TRP A 198 -4.68 49.58 -59.24
CA TRP A 198 -5.44 49.70 -58.00
C TRP A 198 -6.03 48.36 -57.56
N HIS A 199 -6.64 47.60 -58.46
CA HIS A 199 -7.19 46.29 -58.16
C HIS A 199 -6.11 45.31 -57.66
N ASN A 200 -4.95 45.26 -58.32
CA ASN A 200 -3.84 44.42 -57.91
C ASN A 200 -3.29 44.85 -56.54
N THR A 201 -3.14 46.15 -56.28
CA THR A 201 -2.70 46.63 -54.96
C THR A 201 -3.71 46.31 -53.85
N VAL A 202 -5.01 46.36 -54.13
CA VAL A 202 -6.04 45.99 -53.15
C VAL A 202 -6.04 44.48 -52.89
N LEU A 203 -5.85 43.66 -53.93
CA LEU A 203 -5.68 42.22 -53.77
C LEU A 203 -4.44 41.88 -52.94
N GLU A 204 -3.30 42.52 -53.21
CA GLU A 204 -2.07 42.33 -52.45
C GLU A 204 -2.24 42.74 -50.98
N ILE A 205 -2.89 43.87 -50.70
CA ILE A 205 -3.20 44.29 -49.33
C ILE A 205 -4.07 43.26 -48.62
N ARG A 206 -5.10 42.72 -49.29
CA ARG A 206 -5.97 41.67 -48.70
C ARG A 206 -5.22 40.36 -48.44
N GLU A 207 -4.34 39.96 -49.34
CA GLU A 207 -3.49 38.78 -49.17
C GLU A 207 -2.57 38.95 -47.94
N MET A 208 -1.95 40.12 -47.81
CA MET A 208 -1.09 40.47 -46.67
C MET A 208 -1.87 40.55 -45.35
N GLU A 209 -3.10 41.05 -45.37
CA GLU A 209 -4.00 41.04 -44.20
C GLU A 209 -4.34 39.60 -43.78
N ARG A 210 -4.67 38.72 -44.74
CA ARG A 210 -4.94 37.30 -44.46
C ARG A 210 -3.73 36.60 -43.86
N VAL A 211 -2.54 36.80 -44.44
CA VAL A 211 -1.28 36.25 -43.89
C VAL A 211 -0.99 36.82 -42.50
N GLY A 212 -1.27 38.09 -42.28
CA GLY A 212 -1.15 38.74 -40.97
C GLY A 212 -2.10 38.14 -39.92
N ASP A 213 -3.35 37.84 -40.29
CA ASP A 213 -4.32 37.18 -39.42
C ASP A 213 -3.93 35.74 -39.11
N GLU A 214 -3.46 34.98 -40.10
CA GLU A 214 -2.94 33.63 -39.89
C GLU A 214 -1.72 33.63 -38.95
N PHE A 215 -0.81 34.60 -39.10
CA PHE A 215 0.33 34.75 -38.21
C PHE A 215 -0.10 35.08 -36.78
N ARG A 216 -1.06 35.99 -36.61
CA ARG A 216 -1.64 36.32 -35.29
C ARG A 216 -2.29 35.10 -34.65
N ALA A 217 -3.12 34.37 -35.40
CA ALA A 217 -3.78 33.17 -34.91
C ALA A 217 -2.77 32.08 -34.48
N ARG A 218 -1.71 31.86 -35.25
CA ARG A 218 -0.62 30.93 -34.88
C ARG A 218 0.12 31.38 -33.64
N HIS A 219 0.43 32.66 -33.54
CA HIS A 219 1.11 33.23 -32.38
C HIS A 219 0.25 33.10 -31.11
N ASP A 220 -1.03 33.43 -31.19
CA ASP A 220 -1.97 33.35 -30.06
C ASP A 220 -2.21 31.90 -29.64
N ALA A 221 -2.31 30.96 -30.60
CA ALA A 221 -2.38 29.54 -30.30
C ALA A 221 -1.10 29.03 -29.60
N ALA A 222 0.08 29.43 -30.08
CA ALA A 222 1.35 29.06 -29.45
C ALA A 222 1.48 29.65 -28.03
N PHE A 223 1.04 30.90 -27.84
CA PHE A 223 1.01 31.54 -26.52
C PHE A 223 0.03 30.82 -25.58
N ALA A 224 -1.18 30.49 -26.04
CA ALA A 224 -2.17 29.75 -25.26
C ALA A 224 -1.65 28.36 -24.85
N LEU A 225 -1.00 27.63 -25.76
CA LEU A 225 -0.39 26.33 -25.45
C LEU A 225 0.74 26.45 -24.41
N ARG A 226 1.57 27.50 -24.48
CA ARG A 226 2.58 27.76 -23.44
C ARG A 226 1.94 28.04 -22.08
N GLN A 227 0.87 28.82 -22.03
CA GLN A 227 0.16 29.09 -20.79
C GLN A 227 -0.52 27.84 -20.22
N LEU A 228 -1.12 27.01 -21.07
CA LEU A 228 -1.71 25.74 -20.65
C LEU A 228 -0.67 24.75 -20.12
N THR A 229 0.49 24.66 -20.77
CA THR A 229 1.58 23.78 -20.30
C THR A 229 2.19 24.28 -18.98
N LEU A 230 2.33 25.59 -18.79
CA LEU A 230 2.74 26.18 -17.51
C LEU A 230 1.71 25.91 -16.41
N ALA A 231 0.43 26.16 -16.66
CA ALA A 231 -0.64 25.88 -15.70
C ALA A 231 -0.72 24.39 -15.35
N ALA A 232 -0.48 23.50 -16.31
CA ALA A 232 -0.42 22.05 -16.06
C ALA A 232 0.78 21.67 -15.19
N ARG A 233 1.95 22.27 -15.44
CA ARG A 233 3.15 22.09 -14.60
C ARG A 233 2.92 22.60 -13.18
N GLU A 234 2.36 23.79 -13.00
CA GLU A 234 2.04 24.32 -11.67
C GLU A 234 1.11 23.40 -10.88
N ARG A 235 0.06 22.87 -11.53
CA ARG A 235 -0.84 21.89 -10.89
C ARG A 235 -0.13 20.60 -10.50
N LEU A 236 0.80 20.12 -11.32
CA LEU A 236 1.63 18.96 -10.99
C LEU A 236 2.56 19.25 -9.81
N PHE A 237 3.20 20.42 -9.79
CA PHE A 237 4.05 20.84 -8.66
C PHE A 237 3.28 20.94 -7.35
N VAL A 238 2.08 21.52 -7.37
CA VAL A 238 1.20 21.57 -6.19
C VAL A 238 0.85 20.15 -5.73
N ARG A 239 0.45 19.27 -6.65
CA ARG A 239 0.12 17.87 -6.31
C ARG A 239 1.31 17.12 -5.72
N VAL A 240 2.49 17.23 -6.31
CA VAL A 240 3.72 16.59 -5.82
C VAL A 240 4.14 17.17 -4.47
N SER A 241 4.02 18.49 -4.29
CA SER A 241 4.27 19.15 -3.02
C SER A 241 3.33 18.64 -1.92
N ASP A 242 2.03 18.59 -2.21
CA ASP A 242 1.00 18.09 -1.28
C ASP A 242 1.25 16.62 -0.93
N GLU A 243 1.61 15.79 -1.92
CA GLU A 243 1.96 14.39 -1.69
C GLU A 243 3.20 14.25 -0.80
N ASN A 244 4.22 15.07 -1.01
CA ASN A 244 5.43 15.09 -0.18
C ASN A 244 5.15 15.58 1.25
N VAL A 245 4.23 16.52 1.43
CA VAL A 245 3.77 16.95 2.76
C VAL A 245 2.98 15.82 3.43
N LEU A 246 2.07 15.16 2.72
CA LEU A 246 1.31 14.01 3.23
C LEU A 246 2.22 12.85 3.62
N ARG A 247 3.23 12.50 2.79
CA ARG A 247 4.23 11.48 3.12
C ARG A 247 4.99 11.83 4.40
N ARG A 248 5.41 13.09 4.57
CA ARG A 248 6.10 13.56 5.79
C ARG A 248 5.21 13.51 7.02
N VAL A 249 3.95 13.94 6.91
CA VAL A 249 2.97 13.90 8.01
C VAL A 249 2.64 12.46 8.40
N LEU A 250 2.39 11.58 7.42
CA LEU A 250 2.14 10.15 7.64
C LEU A 250 3.36 9.42 8.20
N GLY A 251 4.58 9.84 7.82
CA GLY A 251 5.82 9.35 8.41
C GLY A 251 5.89 9.67 9.91
N LYS A 252 5.76 10.95 10.26
CA LYS A 252 5.72 11.40 11.68
C LYS A 252 4.60 10.74 12.47
N TRP A 253 3.43 10.56 11.86
CA TRP A 253 2.31 9.88 12.49
C TRP A 253 2.62 8.41 12.75
N ARG A 254 3.22 7.70 11.78
CA ARG A 254 3.67 6.30 11.96
C ARG A 254 4.70 6.17 13.07
N GLU A 255 5.68 7.07 13.13
CA GLU A 255 6.69 7.11 14.20
C GLU A 255 6.04 7.31 15.58
N LYS A 256 5.16 8.30 15.72
CA LYS A 256 4.43 8.53 16.99
C LYS A 256 3.55 7.33 17.38
N THR A 257 2.88 6.72 16.41
CA THR A 257 2.03 5.55 16.67
C THR A 257 2.87 4.34 17.10
N ARG A 258 4.06 4.17 16.51
CA ARG A 258 5.01 3.14 16.92
C ARG A 258 5.52 3.39 18.33
N HIS A 259 5.89 4.63 18.65
CA HIS A 259 6.34 4.99 19.99
C HIS A 259 5.25 4.78 21.05
N LEU A 260 3.99 5.13 20.75
CA LEU A 260 2.86 4.86 21.64
C LEU A 260 2.66 3.36 21.88
N ARG A 261 2.76 2.54 20.83
CA ARG A 261 2.68 1.07 20.97
C ARG A 261 3.81 0.49 21.79
N GLU A 262 5.03 1.03 21.66
CA GLU A 262 6.17 0.62 22.47
C GLU A 262 5.98 0.99 23.95
N LEU A 263 5.41 2.16 24.23
CA LEU A 263 5.04 2.57 25.60
C LEU A 263 3.88 1.73 26.17
N GLU A 264 2.87 1.41 25.36
CA GLU A 264 1.78 0.51 25.75
C GLU A 264 2.30 -0.89 26.08
N ALA A 265 3.17 -1.45 25.23
CA ALA A 265 3.79 -2.75 25.48
C ALA A 265 4.60 -2.76 26.78
N ALA A 266 5.40 -1.72 27.04
CA ALA A 266 6.12 -1.56 28.30
C ALA A 266 5.20 -1.41 29.52
N ALA A 267 4.07 -0.71 29.37
CA ALA A 267 3.08 -0.56 30.43
C ALA A 267 2.36 -1.88 30.73
N ASP A 268 2.02 -2.65 29.70
CA ASP A 268 1.40 -3.97 29.83
C ASP A 268 2.38 -4.97 30.45
N ASP A 269 3.66 -4.95 30.09
CA ASP A 269 4.70 -5.74 30.73
C ASP A 269 4.82 -5.42 32.22
N PHE A 270 4.78 -4.14 32.60
CA PHE A 270 4.80 -3.74 34.01
C PHE A 270 3.57 -4.24 34.78
N ARG A 271 2.37 -4.12 34.18
CA ARG A 271 1.13 -4.65 34.76
C ARG A 271 1.19 -6.16 34.92
N ASN A 272 1.67 -6.87 33.91
CA ASN A 272 1.83 -8.32 33.94
C ASN A 272 2.81 -8.74 35.04
N HIS A 273 3.94 -8.06 35.18
CA HIS A 273 4.89 -8.32 36.28
C HIS A 273 4.27 -8.08 37.66
N GLN A 274 3.47 -7.02 37.83
CA GLN A 274 2.77 -6.76 39.09
C GLN A 274 1.69 -7.81 39.39
N VAL A 275 0.91 -8.22 38.38
CA VAL A 275 -0.10 -9.27 38.53
C VAL A 275 0.58 -10.59 38.90
N VAL A 276 1.65 -10.98 38.20
CA VAL A 276 2.43 -12.19 38.50
C VAL A 276 3.00 -12.14 39.92
N ARG A 277 3.59 -11.01 40.33
CA ARG A 277 4.12 -10.83 41.70
C ARG A 277 3.03 -10.94 42.77
N ASN A 278 1.86 -10.34 42.52
CA ASN A 278 0.72 -10.40 43.43
C ASN A 278 0.11 -11.81 43.51
N VAL A 279 0.01 -12.51 42.37
CA VAL A 279 -0.48 -13.90 42.32
C VAL A 279 0.51 -14.84 43.02
N LEU A 280 1.81 -14.72 42.76
CA LEU A 280 2.84 -15.50 43.46
C LEU A 280 2.85 -15.21 44.96
N GLY A 281 2.69 -13.94 45.36
CA GLY A 281 2.53 -13.56 46.77
C GLY A 281 1.32 -14.22 47.43
N LYS A 282 0.16 -14.21 46.76
CA LYS A 282 -1.06 -14.88 47.25
C LYS A 282 -0.91 -16.40 47.31
N MET A 283 -0.27 -17.02 46.32
CA MET A 283 0.00 -18.46 46.32
C MET A 283 0.96 -18.85 47.44
N ALA A 284 2.01 -18.06 47.70
CA ALA A 284 2.92 -18.30 48.80
C ALA A 284 2.21 -18.20 50.16
N ALA A 285 1.36 -17.18 50.34
CA ALA A 285 0.52 -17.04 51.54
C ALA A 285 -0.45 -18.22 51.72
N LYS A 286 -1.14 -18.64 50.64
CA LYS A 286 -2.06 -19.78 50.68
C LYS A 286 -1.34 -21.09 50.96
N LYS A 287 -0.14 -21.28 50.40
CA LYS A 287 0.70 -22.45 50.69
C LYS A 287 1.10 -22.51 52.17
N ALA A 288 1.44 -21.38 52.78
CA ALA A 288 1.72 -21.30 54.21
C ALA A 288 0.48 -21.64 55.06
N GLU A 289 -0.69 -21.13 54.69
CA GLU A 289 -1.97 -21.45 55.34
C GLU A 289 -2.32 -22.95 55.24
N ILE A 290 -2.12 -23.56 54.06
CA ILE A 290 -2.32 -25.00 53.86
C ILE A 290 -1.36 -25.81 54.71
N HIS A 291 -0.07 -25.46 54.76
CA HIS A 291 0.89 -26.16 55.62
C HIS A 291 0.53 -26.04 57.12
N GLN A 292 0.00 -24.89 57.55
CA GLN A 292 -0.49 -24.73 58.91
C GLN A 292 -1.72 -25.59 59.17
N ALA A 293 -2.69 -25.63 58.25
CA ALA A 293 -3.86 -26.48 58.35
C ALA A 293 -3.50 -27.98 58.36
N ASP A 294 -2.55 -28.40 57.53
CA ASP A 294 -2.02 -29.77 57.48
C ASP A 294 -1.37 -30.14 58.81
N SER A 295 -0.56 -29.24 59.39
CA SER A 295 0.06 -29.47 60.70
C SER A 295 -1.00 -29.67 61.80
N GLN A 296 -2.08 -28.88 61.78
CA GLN A 296 -3.20 -29.03 62.71
C GLN A 296 -3.98 -30.32 62.46
N ALA A 297 -4.22 -30.67 61.20
CA ALA A 297 -4.91 -31.90 60.83
C ALA A 297 -4.14 -33.15 61.27
N VAL A 298 -2.80 -33.13 61.14
CA VAL A 298 -1.93 -34.21 61.64
C VAL A 298 -2.05 -34.36 63.16
N LEU A 299 -2.03 -33.25 63.92
CA LEU A 299 -2.20 -33.28 65.37
C LEU A 299 -3.56 -33.84 65.79
N LEU A 300 -4.64 -33.41 65.13
CA LEU A 300 -6.00 -33.90 65.39
C LEU A 300 -6.15 -35.38 65.01
N TYR A 301 -5.56 -35.80 63.88
CA TYR A 301 -5.61 -37.18 63.42
C TYR A 301 -4.86 -38.12 64.38
N GLN A 302 -3.65 -37.73 64.81
CA GLN A 302 -2.86 -38.49 65.79
C GLN A 302 -3.62 -38.62 67.12
N GLY A 303 -4.25 -37.54 67.61
CA GLY A 303 -5.07 -37.57 68.82
C GLY A 303 -6.28 -38.51 68.69
N ASN A 304 -6.99 -38.47 67.55
CA ASN A 304 -8.14 -39.34 67.30
C ASN A 304 -7.76 -40.80 67.06
N LEU A 305 -6.60 -41.05 66.48
CA LEU A 305 -6.06 -42.41 66.32
C LEU A 305 -5.70 -43.01 67.68
N ALA A 306 -4.99 -42.26 68.53
CA ALA A 306 -4.66 -42.68 69.89
C ALA A 306 -5.92 -43.02 70.70
N ARG A 307 -6.96 -42.17 70.66
CA ARG A 307 -8.26 -42.44 71.30
C ARG A 307 -8.94 -43.71 70.77
N ARG A 308 -8.93 -43.94 69.46
CA ARG A 308 -9.51 -45.14 68.86
C ARG A 308 -8.77 -46.42 69.27
N VAL A 309 -7.44 -46.39 69.25
CA VAL A 309 -6.61 -47.53 69.68
C VAL A 309 -6.84 -47.80 71.17
N PHE A 310 -6.87 -46.76 71.99
CA PHE A 310 -7.11 -46.88 73.43
C PHE A 310 -8.50 -47.43 73.75
N ASN A 311 -9.55 -46.93 73.10
CA ASN A 311 -10.92 -47.43 73.28
C ASN A 311 -11.05 -48.89 72.83
N ARG A 312 -10.38 -49.28 71.74
CA ARG A 312 -10.37 -50.67 71.28
C ARG A 312 -9.66 -51.57 72.29
N TRP A 313 -8.51 -51.15 72.81
CA TRP A 313 -7.79 -51.87 73.85
C TRP A 313 -8.64 -52.00 75.13
N LEU A 314 -9.30 -50.92 75.55
CA LEU A 314 -10.18 -50.93 76.73
C LEU A 314 -11.39 -51.84 76.54
N SER A 315 -11.98 -51.88 75.34
CA SER A 315 -13.05 -52.82 75.00
C SER A 315 -12.59 -54.28 75.00
N GLN A 316 -11.36 -54.55 74.53
CA GLN A 316 -10.77 -55.89 74.58
C GLN A 316 -10.51 -56.33 76.02
N LEU A 317 -10.02 -55.43 76.87
CA LEU A 317 -9.80 -55.70 78.29
C LEU A 317 -11.12 -56.03 79.00
N GLN A 318 -12.17 -55.26 78.73
CA GLN A 318 -13.51 -55.55 79.25
C GLN A 318 -14.04 -56.91 78.77
N GLN A 319 -13.84 -57.24 77.49
CA GLN A 319 -14.21 -58.56 76.95
C GLN A 319 -13.47 -59.69 77.66
N ILE A 320 -12.16 -59.55 77.88
CA ILE A 320 -11.35 -60.53 78.62
C ILE A 320 -11.92 -60.73 80.03
N GLN A 321 -12.16 -59.64 80.78
CA GLN A 321 -12.76 -59.72 82.12
C GLN A 321 -14.15 -60.39 82.10
N THR A 322 -15.00 -60.10 81.12
CA THR A 322 -16.30 -60.77 81.02
C THR A 322 -16.17 -62.26 80.69
N ASN A 323 -15.16 -62.65 79.91
CA ASN A 323 -14.89 -64.04 79.57
C ASN A 323 -14.30 -64.80 80.76
N GLU A 324 -13.44 -64.18 81.55
CA GLU A 324 -12.93 -64.75 82.81
C GLU A 324 -14.09 -65.01 83.79
N ARG A 325 -14.98 -64.03 84.00
CA ARG A 325 -16.18 -64.24 84.85
C ARG A 325 -17.07 -65.37 84.34
N ARG A 326 -17.22 -65.51 83.01
CA ARG A 326 -17.97 -66.63 82.41
C ARG A 326 -17.24 -67.96 82.58
N ALA A 327 -15.92 -67.96 82.49
CA ALA A 327 -15.10 -69.16 82.69
C ALA A 327 -15.17 -69.62 84.15
N ASP A 328 -15.13 -68.70 85.11
CA ASP A 328 -15.29 -68.98 86.55
C ASP A 328 -16.70 -69.56 86.83
N ALA A 329 -17.75 -68.91 86.31
CA ALA A 329 -19.12 -69.43 86.44
C ALA A 329 -19.29 -70.81 85.78
N ALA A 330 -18.64 -71.05 84.64
CA ALA A 330 -18.63 -72.36 84.00
C ALA A 330 -17.88 -73.39 84.84
N ALA A 331 -16.74 -73.03 85.44
CA ALA A 331 -15.97 -73.89 86.33
C ALA A 331 -16.79 -74.30 87.56
N GLU A 332 -17.48 -73.36 88.20
CA GLU A 332 -18.41 -73.63 89.31
C GLU A 332 -19.58 -74.54 88.89
N TYR A 333 -20.14 -74.32 87.70
CA TYR A 333 -21.18 -75.18 87.13
C TYR A 333 -20.68 -76.61 86.88
N PHE A 334 -19.49 -76.78 86.29
CA PHE A 334 -18.93 -78.10 86.05
C PHE A 334 -18.52 -78.81 87.34
N ALA A 335 -18.00 -78.08 88.32
CA ALA A 335 -17.67 -78.61 89.65
C ALA A 335 -18.93 -79.10 90.38
N SER A 336 -19.99 -78.29 90.41
CA SER A 336 -21.29 -78.67 91.01
C SER A 336 -21.95 -79.84 90.26
N LYS A 337 -21.89 -79.85 88.92
CA LYS A 337 -22.37 -80.98 88.11
C LYS A 337 -21.60 -82.26 88.41
N HIS A 338 -20.27 -82.22 88.52
CA HIS A 338 -19.46 -83.39 88.88
C HIS A 338 -19.76 -83.89 90.29
N ALA A 339 -19.95 -82.99 91.25
CA ALA A 339 -20.35 -83.34 92.62
C ALA A 339 -21.72 -84.02 92.66
N LEU A 340 -22.71 -83.49 91.92
CA LEU A 340 -24.04 -84.07 91.80
C LEU A 340 -24.01 -85.41 91.07
N GLN A 341 -23.19 -85.56 90.02
CA GLN A 341 -23.00 -86.81 89.31
C GLN A 341 -22.43 -87.87 90.24
N LYS A 342 -21.36 -87.55 90.98
CA LYS A 342 -20.75 -88.44 91.97
C LYS A 342 -21.71 -88.82 93.08
N TRP A 343 -22.55 -87.89 93.55
CA TRP A 343 -23.59 -88.16 94.53
C TRP A 343 -24.67 -89.10 93.98
N ARG A 344 -25.09 -88.89 92.72
CA ARG A 344 -26.06 -89.73 92.02
C ARG A 344 -25.53 -91.15 91.79
N ASP A 345 -24.26 -91.26 91.45
CA ASP A 345 -23.59 -92.56 91.27
C ASP A 345 -23.47 -93.27 92.62
N LYS A 346 -23.09 -92.56 93.70
CA LYS A 346 -23.09 -93.10 95.08
C LYS A 346 -24.48 -93.55 95.55
N THR A 347 -25.53 -92.78 95.24
CA THR A 347 -26.91 -93.19 95.57
C THR A 347 -27.37 -94.38 94.72
N ARG A 348 -26.88 -94.50 93.49
CA ARG A 348 -27.13 -95.67 92.64
C ARG A 348 -26.43 -96.90 93.23
N GLU A 349 -25.17 -96.80 93.63
CA GLU A 349 -24.44 -97.87 94.33
C GLU A 349 -25.19 -98.34 95.59
N LEU A 350 -25.65 -97.42 96.44
CA LEU A 350 -26.41 -97.77 97.65
C LEU A 350 -27.75 -98.46 97.35
N ARG A 351 -28.43 -98.08 96.26
CA ARG A 351 -29.65 -98.78 95.80
C ARG A 351 -29.31 -100.15 95.22
N GLU A 352 -28.19 -100.27 94.52
CA GLU A 352 -27.71 -101.54 93.97
C GLU A 352 -27.26 -102.50 95.06
N GLU A 353 -26.66 -102.02 96.15
CA GLU A 353 -26.34 -102.81 97.35
C GLU A 353 -27.62 -103.32 98.06
N LYS A 354 -28.64 -102.47 98.24
CA LYS A 354 -29.95 -102.90 98.75
C LYS A 354 -30.60 -103.95 97.85
N ARG A 355 -30.57 -103.73 96.54
CA ARG A 355 -31.07 -104.70 95.55
C ARG A 355 -30.24 -105.98 95.52
N ALA A 356 -28.93 -105.92 95.78
CA ALA A 356 -28.07 -107.10 95.87
C ALA A 356 -28.40 -107.95 97.10
N GLN A 357 -28.76 -107.32 98.23
CA GLN A 357 -29.24 -108.01 99.43
C GLN A 357 -30.61 -108.68 99.20
N GLU A 358 -31.55 -107.97 98.55
CA GLU A 358 -32.85 -108.52 98.13
C GLU A 358 -32.70 -109.64 97.08
N ALA A 359 -31.76 -109.49 96.14
CA ALA A 359 -31.42 -110.48 95.13
C ALA A 359 -30.75 -111.73 95.73
N ARG A 360 -30.01 -111.60 96.84
CA ARG A 360 -29.42 -112.75 97.54
C ARG A 360 -30.50 -113.60 98.21
N HIS A 361 -31.54 -112.98 98.76
CA HIS A 361 -32.75 -113.67 99.24
C HIS A 361 -33.53 -114.33 98.09
N HIS A 362 -33.72 -113.64 96.97
CA HIS A 362 -34.39 -114.19 95.79
C HIS A 362 -33.59 -115.30 95.07
N LEU A 363 -32.26 -115.24 95.07
CA LEU A 363 -31.37 -116.24 94.47
C LEU A 363 -31.39 -117.55 95.25
N LEU A 364 -31.49 -117.51 96.58
CA LEU A 364 -31.68 -118.71 97.39
C LEU A 364 -33.05 -119.37 97.14
N ALA A 365 -34.12 -118.57 96.98
CA ALA A 365 -35.45 -119.06 96.63
C ALA A 365 -35.55 -119.60 95.19
N THR A 366 -34.83 -119.01 94.23
CA THR A 366 -34.84 -119.44 92.82
C THR A 366 -33.86 -120.56 92.50
N LYS A 367 -32.83 -120.83 93.33
CA LYS A 367 -31.89 -121.95 93.14
C LYS A 367 -32.57 -123.33 93.25
N TYR A 368 -33.61 -123.45 94.09
CA TYR A 368 -34.43 -124.67 94.19
C TYR A 368 -35.46 -124.76 93.04
N PHE A 369 -35.99 -123.63 92.57
CA PHE A 369 -36.98 -123.59 91.47
C PHE A 369 -36.35 -123.77 90.07
N ARG A 370 -35.08 -123.40 89.89
CA ARG A 370 -34.35 -123.52 88.60
C ARG A 370 -33.83 -124.93 88.30
N LYS A 371 -33.57 -125.77 89.31
CA LYS A 371 -33.27 -127.21 89.10
C LYS A 371 -34.45 -127.97 88.46
N TRP A 372 -35.69 -127.50 88.67
CA TRP A 372 -36.90 -128.10 88.08
C TRP A 372 -37.18 -127.59 86.65
N LYS A 373 -36.80 -126.35 86.33
CA LYS A 373 -37.08 -125.71 85.02
C LYS A 373 -36.00 -125.94 83.95
N GLU A 374 -34.80 -126.39 84.34
CA GLU A 374 -33.70 -126.72 83.41
C GLU A 374 -33.86 -128.08 82.71
N CYS A 375 -34.75 -128.97 83.18
CA CYS A 375 -35.08 -130.22 82.49
C CYS A 375 -36.04 -130.06 81.30
N THR A 376 -36.70 -128.91 81.14
CA THR A 376 -37.78 -128.72 80.15
C THR A 376 -37.46 -127.75 79.00
N LYS A 377 -36.25 -127.15 78.95
CA LYS A 377 -35.91 -126.11 77.94
C LYS A 377 -34.64 -126.37 77.11
N ARG A 378 -34.02 -127.56 77.20
CA ARG A 378 -32.83 -127.92 76.39
C ARG A 378 -33.12 -128.49 74.99
N SER A 379 -34.35 -128.35 74.48
CA SER A 379 -34.78 -129.01 73.22
C SER A 379 -35.18 -128.05 72.07
N LYS A 380 -35.18 -126.71 72.24
CA LYS A 380 -35.74 -125.78 71.21
C LYS A 380 -34.91 -124.56 70.78
N GLU A 381 -33.69 -124.30 71.28
CA GLU A 381 -33.00 -123.01 71.05
C GLU A 381 -31.82 -123.02 70.04
N GLU A 382 -31.39 -124.18 69.50
CA GLU A 382 -30.24 -124.22 68.58
C GLU A 382 -30.56 -123.94 67.10
N LYS A 383 -31.84 -123.84 66.69
CA LYS A 383 -32.23 -123.63 65.27
C LYS A 383 -32.62 -122.18 64.89
N TYR A 384 -32.60 -121.22 65.82
CA TYR A 384 -32.93 -119.79 65.53
C TYR A 384 -31.73 -118.83 65.59
N ALA A 385 -30.53 -119.28 66.02
CA ALA A 385 -29.38 -118.40 66.22
C ALA A 385 -28.65 -117.99 64.92
N ASP A 386 -28.69 -118.83 63.86
CA ASP A 386 -27.94 -118.56 62.63
C ASP A 386 -28.74 -117.84 61.54
N ALA A 387 -30.07 -118.01 61.48
CA ALA A 387 -30.94 -117.22 60.60
C ALA A 387 -30.98 -115.72 60.99
N TYR A 388 -30.89 -115.42 62.30
CA TYR A 388 -30.92 -114.05 62.81
C TYR A 388 -29.67 -113.23 62.45
N LYS A 389 -28.49 -113.87 62.32
CA LYS A 389 -27.23 -113.18 61.97
C LYS A 389 -27.22 -112.68 60.53
N ILE A 390 -27.76 -113.46 59.58
CA ILE A 390 -27.80 -113.10 58.16
C ILE A 390 -28.81 -111.96 57.92
N MET A 391 -29.99 -112.03 58.56
CA MET A 391 -31.02 -110.98 58.46
C MET A 391 -30.51 -109.64 59.02
N ARG A 392 -29.82 -109.66 60.17
CA ARG A 392 -29.28 -108.46 60.81
C ARG A 392 -28.21 -107.76 59.95
N ARG A 393 -27.41 -108.51 59.18
CA ARG A 393 -26.37 -107.95 58.31
C ARG A 393 -26.98 -107.24 57.10
N LYS A 394 -28.01 -107.82 56.48
CA LYS A 394 -28.76 -107.18 55.36
C LYS A 394 -29.48 -105.91 55.81
N VAL A 395 -30.13 -105.91 56.98
CA VAL A 395 -30.81 -104.73 57.52
C VAL A 395 -29.82 -103.59 57.79
N LYS A 396 -28.66 -103.88 58.38
CA LYS A 396 -27.62 -102.85 58.62
C LYS A 396 -27.09 -102.24 57.33
N ILE A 397 -26.84 -103.05 56.30
CA ILE A 397 -26.37 -102.56 54.99
C ILE A 397 -27.45 -101.68 54.33
N ASN A 398 -28.73 -102.08 54.40
CA ASN A 398 -29.82 -101.29 53.83
C ASN A 398 -30.05 -99.97 54.58
N ILE A 399 -29.96 -99.96 55.91
CA ILE A 399 -30.03 -98.72 56.71
C ILE A 399 -28.85 -97.79 56.39
N ALA A 400 -27.63 -98.34 56.26
CA ALA A 400 -26.45 -97.55 55.89
C ALA A 400 -26.58 -96.96 54.47
N ARG A 401 -27.10 -97.73 53.51
CA ARG A 401 -27.37 -97.25 52.14
C ARG A 401 -28.45 -96.17 52.13
N ALA A 402 -29.53 -96.35 52.88
CA ALA A 402 -30.59 -95.34 53.00
C ALA A 402 -30.06 -94.04 53.64
N ALA A 403 -29.29 -94.15 54.72
CA ALA A 403 -28.68 -92.99 55.38
C ALA A 403 -27.68 -92.26 54.47
N LEU A 404 -26.86 -93.00 53.70
CA LEU A 404 -25.91 -92.41 52.76
C LEU A 404 -26.61 -91.76 51.56
N ASN A 405 -27.72 -92.32 51.08
CA ASN A 405 -28.50 -91.70 50.01
C ASN A 405 -29.18 -90.41 50.50
N ILE A 406 -29.77 -90.40 51.70
CA ILE A 406 -30.32 -89.19 52.33
C ILE A 406 -29.23 -88.15 52.54
N TRP A 407 -28.02 -88.57 52.95
CA TRP A 407 -26.89 -87.66 53.13
C TRP A 407 -26.38 -87.09 51.80
N ARG A 408 -26.30 -87.90 50.74
CA ARG A 408 -25.95 -87.46 49.39
C ARG A 408 -26.99 -86.50 48.81
N GLU A 409 -28.27 -86.79 49.00
CA GLU A 409 -29.36 -85.91 48.56
C GLU A 409 -29.33 -84.57 49.31
N LYS A 410 -29.16 -84.59 50.64
CA LYS A 410 -29.03 -83.37 51.43
C LYS A 410 -27.77 -82.57 51.08
N THR A 411 -26.64 -83.23 50.84
CA THR A 411 -25.40 -82.54 50.44
C THR A 411 -25.49 -81.98 49.03
N ALA A 412 -26.17 -82.66 48.09
CA ALA A 412 -26.49 -82.12 46.77
C ALA A 412 -27.37 -80.87 46.88
N ARG A 413 -28.41 -80.92 47.72
CA ARG A 413 -29.29 -79.77 47.98
C ARG A 413 -28.57 -78.59 48.62
N ILE A 414 -27.63 -78.84 49.53
CA ILE A 414 -26.77 -77.79 50.12
C ILE A 414 -25.85 -77.19 49.07
N ARG A 415 -25.28 -77.99 48.17
CA ARG A 415 -24.46 -77.47 47.06
C ARG A 415 -25.29 -76.61 46.11
N GLU A 416 -26.50 -77.04 45.77
CA GLU A 416 -27.43 -76.26 44.94
C GLU A 416 -27.81 -74.94 45.62
N MET A 417 -28.15 -74.97 46.92
CA MET A 417 -28.40 -73.74 47.69
C MET A 417 -27.18 -72.80 47.72
N ASN A 418 -25.97 -73.34 47.87
CA ASN A 418 -24.75 -72.53 47.84
C ASN A 418 -24.53 -71.90 46.46
N ILE A 419 -24.75 -72.64 45.36
CA ILE A 419 -24.67 -72.10 43.99
C ILE A 419 -25.68 -70.95 43.82
N THR A 420 -26.94 -71.13 44.25
CA THR A 420 -27.95 -70.06 44.18
C THR A 420 -27.63 -68.86 45.08
N ALA A 421 -26.98 -69.08 46.22
CA ALA A 421 -26.55 -68.01 47.12
C ALA A 421 -25.38 -67.22 46.53
N ASP A 422 -24.45 -67.87 45.86
CA ASP A 422 -23.33 -67.23 45.17
C ASP A 422 -23.82 -66.45 43.94
N GLU A 423 -24.78 -66.99 43.18
CA GLU A 423 -25.45 -66.25 42.10
C GLU A 423 -26.20 -65.01 42.63
N PHE A 424 -26.87 -65.12 43.77
CA PHE A 424 -27.55 -63.99 44.40
C PHE A 424 -26.56 -62.93 44.88
N ARG A 425 -25.42 -63.33 45.47
CA ARG A 425 -24.34 -62.40 45.84
C ARG A 425 -23.78 -61.69 44.62
N ALA A 426 -23.49 -62.42 43.54
CA ALA A 426 -22.98 -61.82 42.30
C ALA A 426 -23.97 -60.80 41.70
N ARG A 427 -25.28 -61.09 41.72
CA ARG A 427 -26.31 -60.14 41.29
C ARG A 427 -26.38 -58.91 42.21
N LYS A 428 -26.33 -59.12 43.52
CA LYS A 428 -26.36 -58.05 44.54
C LYS A 428 -25.14 -57.13 44.41
N ASP A 429 -23.97 -57.68 44.13
CA ASP A 429 -22.73 -56.92 43.96
C ASP A 429 -22.79 -56.05 42.70
N VAL A 430 -23.38 -56.55 41.60
CA VAL A 430 -23.62 -55.76 40.38
C VAL A 430 -24.64 -54.64 40.64
N GLU A 431 -25.72 -54.91 41.38
CA GLU A 431 -26.71 -53.89 41.77
C GLU A 431 -26.11 -52.82 42.69
N ASN A 432 -25.32 -53.24 43.68
CA ASN A 432 -24.60 -52.32 44.58
C ASN A 432 -23.59 -51.47 43.80
N ALA A 433 -22.86 -52.06 42.86
CA ALA A 433 -21.95 -51.33 41.98
C ALA A 433 -22.71 -50.30 41.11
N ARG A 434 -23.89 -50.65 40.61
CA ARG A 434 -24.76 -49.72 39.87
C ARG A 434 -25.29 -48.60 40.76
N HIS A 435 -25.72 -48.90 41.98
CA HIS A 435 -26.16 -47.88 42.93
C HIS A 435 -25.02 -46.95 43.37
N MET A 436 -23.82 -47.49 43.59
CA MET A 436 -22.63 -46.69 43.87
C MET A 436 -22.24 -45.83 42.68
N ALA A 437 -22.26 -46.36 41.46
CA ALA A 437 -21.97 -45.60 40.24
C ALA A 437 -23.00 -44.50 40.01
N HIS A 438 -24.29 -44.80 40.19
CA HIS A 438 -25.35 -43.81 40.09
C HIS A 438 -25.23 -42.74 41.18
N GLY A 439 -24.95 -43.12 42.43
CA GLY A 439 -24.68 -42.20 43.53
C GLY A 439 -23.47 -41.30 43.24
N ALA A 440 -22.38 -41.86 42.72
CA ALA A 440 -21.21 -41.08 42.29
C ALA A 440 -21.57 -40.09 41.18
N ILE A 441 -22.33 -40.51 40.17
CA ILE A 441 -22.78 -39.62 39.07
C ILE A 441 -23.67 -38.50 39.61
N VAL A 442 -24.63 -38.81 40.48
CA VAL A 442 -25.53 -37.80 41.08
C VAL A 442 -24.74 -36.82 41.95
N THR A 443 -23.80 -37.31 42.78
CA THR A 443 -22.95 -36.43 43.58
C THR A 443 -22.03 -35.56 42.72
N MET A 444 -21.47 -36.08 41.64
CA MET A 444 -20.68 -35.29 40.70
C MET A 444 -21.53 -34.25 39.98
N TYR A 445 -22.73 -34.62 39.54
CA TYR A 445 -23.67 -33.71 38.90
C TYR A 445 -24.06 -32.56 39.84
N ASN A 446 -24.49 -32.88 41.06
CA ASN A 446 -24.85 -31.88 42.07
C ASN A 446 -23.66 -30.96 42.41
N LYS A 447 -22.45 -31.51 42.50
CA LYS A 447 -21.24 -30.72 42.73
C LYS A 447 -20.91 -29.81 41.55
N THR A 448 -21.13 -30.26 40.31
CA THR A 448 -20.94 -29.42 39.13
C THR A 448 -21.99 -28.32 39.02
N THR A 449 -23.24 -28.58 39.41
CA THR A 449 -24.29 -27.55 39.45
C THR A 449 -23.99 -26.52 40.55
N GLU A 450 -23.56 -26.96 41.74
CA GLU A 450 -23.12 -26.06 42.81
C GLU A 450 -21.92 -25.21 42.39
N MET A 451 -20.93 -25.79 41.70
CA MET A 451 -19.80 -25.02 41.15
C MET A 451 -20.24 -24.02 40.09
N GLN A 452 -21.19 -24.36 39.22
CA GLN A 452 -21.74 -23.41 38.24
C GLN A 452 -22.51 -22.28 38.91
N GLU A 453 -23.32 -22.58 39.92
CA GLU A 453 -24.06 -21.58 40.69
C GLU A 453 -23.11 -20.66 41.46
N ALA A 454 -22.09 -21.21 42.12
CA ALA A 454 -21.04 -20.45 42.77
C ALA A 454 -20.27 -19.58 41.77
N GLY A 455 -20.01 -20.08 40.56
CA GLY A 455 -19.43 -19.31 39.46
C GLY A 455 -20.30 -18.12 39.05
N ARG A 456 -21.60 -18.35 38.80
CA ARG A 456 -22.56 -17.27 38.49
C ARG A 456 -22.66 -16.24 39.62
N GLN A 457 -22.63 -16.69 40.88
CA GLN A 457 -22.62 -15.81 42.04
C GLN A 457 -21.33 -15.00 42.10
N ALA A 458 -20.17 -15.61 41.85
CA ALA A 458 -18.88 -14.92 41.78
C ALA A 458 -18.86 -13.87 40.67
N ASP A 459 -19.39 -14.18 39.49
CA ASP A 459 -19.54 -13.23 38.38
C ASP A 459 -20.48 -12.09 38.75
N HIS A 460 -21.60 -12.39 39.44
CA HIS A 460 -22.51 -11.37 39.92
C HIS A 460 -21.85 -10.46 40.97
N PHE A 461 -21.08 -11.03 41.90
CA PHE A 461 -20.30 -10.27 42.87
C PHE A 461 -19.18 -9.47 42.22
N TYR A 462 -18.50 -10.02 41.22
CA TYR A 462 -17.47 -9.32 40.46
C TYR A 462 -18.08 -8.15 39.72
N ASN A 463 -19.19 -8.35 39.01
CA ASN A 463 -19.92 -7.29 38.31
C ASN A 463 -20.45 -6.23 39.27
N LYS A 464 -21.00 -6.64 40.42
CA LYS A 464 -21.44 -5.70 41.46
C LYS A 464 -20.27 -4.90 42.03
N ASN A 465 -19.15 -5.55 42.38
CA ASN A 465 -17.93 -4.87 42.85
C ASN A 465 -17.31 -4.00 41.77
N LEU A 466 -17.41 -4.37 40.49
CA LEU A 466 -16.90 -3.61 39.37
C LEU A 466 -17.76 -2.36 39.14
N ILE A 467 -19.08 -2.50 39.25
CA ILE A 467 -20.03 -1.39 39.24
C ILE A 467 -19.82 -0.46 40.45
N GLU A 468 -19.61 -1.01 41.65
CA GLU A 468 -19.34 -0.25 42.87
C GLU A 468 -17.95 0.43 42.86
N ARG A 469 -16.89 -0.25 42.40
CA ARG A 469 -15.53 0.31 42.32
C ARG A 469 -15.33 1.30 41.20
N LEU A 470 -15.95 1.08 40.05
CA LEU A 470 -15.83 1.99 38.91
C LEU A 470 -16.83 3.15 39.00
N GLU A 471 -17.70 3.16 40.02
CA GLU A 471 -18.78 4.15 40.18
C GLU A 471 -19.57 4.42 38.88
N ILE A 472 -19.67 3.44 37.96
CA ILE A 472 -20.22 3.63 36.59
C ILE A 472 -21.72 3.96 36.61
N PHE A 473 -22.37 3.97 37.76
CA PHE A 473 -23.73 4.51 37.92
C PHE A 473 -23.86 5.53 39.06
N GLY A 474 -22.75 5.95 39.67
CA GLY A 474 -22.75 7.14 40.54
C GLY A 474 -22.93 8.39 39.70
N SER A 475 -23.71 9.36 40.16
CA SER A 475 -23.90 10.66 39.47
C SER A 475 -22.59 11.44 39.25
N THR A 476 -21.47 10.98 39.83
CA THR A 476 -20.14 11.59 39.78
C THR A 476 -19.42 11.47 38.44
N TRP A 477 -19.57 10.38 37.66
CA TRP A 477 -18.93 10.29 36.32
C TRP A 477 -19.78 10.90 35.21
N LEU A 478 -21.09 11.00 35.44
CA LEU A 478 -22.07 11.51 34.48
C LEU A 478 -21.95 13.03 34.29
N ILE A 479 -21.51 13.74 35.32
CA ILE A 479 -21.28 15.19 35.27
C ILE A 479 -20.05 15.54 34.42
N PRO A 480 -18.85 14.95 34.65
CA PRO A 480 -17.69 15.14 33.78
C PRO A 480 -17.94 14.69 32.34
N THR A 481 -18.60 13.55 32.12
CA THR A 481 -18.88 13.10 30.74
C THR A 481 -19.89 13.99 30.02
N ARG A 482 -20.92 14.51 30.71
CA ARG A 482 -21.80 15.55 30.13
C ARG A 482 -21.04 16.84 29.85
N GLN A 483 -20.16 17.28 30.76
CA GLN A 483 -19.32 18.45 30.53
C GLN A 483 -18.36 18.25 29.36
N ILE A 484 -17.77 17.06 29.19
CA ILE A 484 -16.89 16.72 28.07
C ILE A 484 -17.70 16.74 26.75
N LEU A 485 -18.91 16.17 26.74
CA LEU A 485 -19.78 16.19 25.55
C LEU A 485 -20.26 17.62 25.22
N GLU A 486 -20.61 18.42 26.22
CA GLU A 486 -20.96 19.83 26.03
C GLU A 486 -19.76 20.65 25.52
N ASN A 487 -18.56 20.38 26.05
CA ASN A 487 -17.32 21.02 25.59
C ASN A 487 -16.96 20.59 24.16
N GLN A 488 -17.16 19.32 23.81
CA GLN A 488 -17.00 18.84 22.44
C GLN A 488 -18.00 19.52 21.50
N LYS A 489 -19.27 19.61 21.90
CA LYS A 489 -20.29 20.31 21.12
C LYS A 489 -19.95 21.80 20.93
N ARG A 490 -19.50 22.49 21.98
CA ARG A 490 -19.01 23.88 21.89
C ARG A 490 -17.77 24.00 20.99
N ALA A 491 -16.84 23.05 21.06
CA ALA A 491 -15.66 23.04 20.21
C ALA A 491 -16.02 22.82 18.73
N ASP A 492 -17.01 21.98 18.44
CA ASP A 492 -17.50 21.74 17.10
C ASP A 492 -18.30 22.95 16.56
N GLU A 493 -19.11 23.60 17.39
CA GLU A 493 -19.75 24.88 17.07
C GLU A 493 -18.70 25.97 16.78
N TYR A 494 -17.62 26.03 17.56
CA TYR A 494 -16.50 26.96 17.33
C TYR A 494 -15.75 26.63 16.03
N ARG A 495 -15.52 25.35 15.73
CA ARG A 495 -14.93 24.92 14.46
C ARG A 495 -15.83 25.29 13.28
N ALA A 496 -17.13 25.04 13.38
CA ALA A 496 -18.11 25.36 12.33
C ALA A 496 -18.20 26.87 12.07
N THR A 497 -18.23 27.69 13.12
CA THR A 497 -18.21 29.15 12.97
C THR A 497 -16.89 29.66 12.38
N ARG A 498 -15.75 29.07 12.75
CA ARG A 498 -14.44 29.43 12.20
C ARG A 498 -14.26 29.00 10.74
N THR A 499 -14.71 27.81 10.36
CA THR A 499 -14.70 27.37 8.95
C THR A 499 -15.66 28.20 8.11
N ALA A 500 -16.84 28.55 8.62
CA ALA A 500 -17.77 29.46 7.95
C ALA A 500 -17.15 30.86 7.77
N SER A 501 -16.44 31.37 8.78
CA SER A 501 -15.75 32.66 8.71
C SER A 501 -14.61 32.65 7.67
N TYR A 502 -13.86 31.56 7.61
CA TYR A 502 -12.82 31.34 6.60
C TYR A 502 -13.41 31.22 5.18
N ALA A 503 -14.52 30.50 5.03
CA ALA A 503 -15.26 30.41 3.77
C ALA A 503 -15.79 31.78 3.32
N LEU A 504 -16.32 32.60 4.24
CA LEU A 504 -16.76 33.96 3.91
C LEU A 504 -15.58 34.87 3.51
N ALA A 505 -14.43 34.76 4.17
CA ALA A 505 -13.24 35.52 3.82
C ALA A 505 -12.72 35.14 2.42
N THR A 506 -12.68 33.84 2.10
CA THR A 506 -12.27 33.35 0.78
C THR A 506 -13.25 33.76 -0.30
N LEU A 507 -14.57 33.66 -0.07
CA LEU A 507 -15.60 34.17 -0.98
C LEU A 507 -15.49 35.68 -1.20
N ARG A 508 -15.16 36.45 -0.16
CA ARG A 508 -14.93 37.90 -0.28
C ARG A 508 -13.68 38.20 -1.12
N ASN A 509 -12.62 37.42 -0.96
CA ASN A 509 -11.42 37.51 -1.78
C ASN A 509 -11.70 37.17 -3.24
N TRP A 510 -12.47 36.11 -3.52
CA TRP A 510 -12.88 35.75 -4.88
C TRP A 510 -13.78 36.79 -5.50
N ARG A 511 -14.72 37.37 -4.73
CA ARG A 511 -15.55 38.49 -5.17
C ARG A 511 -14.67 39.68 -5.57
N ASN A 512 -13.71 40.04 -4.72
CA ASN A 512 -12.79 41.14 -5.00
C ASN A 512 -11.90 40.86 -6.22
N ALA A 513 -11.44 39.61 -6.40
CA ALA A 513 -10.69 39.20 -7.57
C ALA A 513 -11.54 39.32 -8.85
N ALA A 514 -12.78 38.82 -8.82
CA ALA A 514 -13.72 38.96 -9.94
C ALA A 514 -13.99 40.42 -10.29
N PHE A 515 -14.18 41.30 -9.29
CA PHE A 515 -14.29 42.74 -9.52
C PHE A 515 -13.03 43.36 -10.13
N ARG A 516 -11.83 42.92 -9.72
CA ARG A 516 -10.56 43.38 -10.32
C ARG A 516 -10.45 42.93 -11.78
N PHE A 517 -10.78 41.67 -12.07
CA PHE A 517 -10.74 41.16 -13.44
C PHE A 517 -11.72 41.90 -14.34
N LYS A 518 -12.96 42.11 -13.88
CA LYS A 518 -13.95 42.89 -14.62
C LYS A 518 -13.49 44.33 -14.87
N ARG A 519 -12.87 44.96 -13.88
CA ARG A 519 -12.32 46.32 -14.04
C ARG A 519 -11.14 46.35 -15.01
N LEU A 520 -10.26 45.35 -14.99
CA LEU A 520 -9.16 45.23 -15.94
C LEU A 520 -9.66 45.00 -17.37
N GLU A 521 -10.75 44.27 -17.53
CA GLU A 521 -11.44 44.07 -18.82
C GLU A 521 -12.04 45.39 -19.32
N GLU A 522 -12.77 46.12 -18.46
CA GLU A 522 -13.29 47.46 -18.79
C GLU A 522 -12.17 48.45 -19.13
N ASP A 523 -11.06 48.45 -18.38
CA ASP A 523 -9.88 49.28 -18.69
C ASP A 523 -9.22 48.87 -20.02
N ALA A 524 -9.14 47.57 -20.31
CA ALA A 524 -8.62 47.06 -21.59
C ALA A 524 -9.49 47.51 -22.76
N ASP A 525 -10.81 47.47 -22.63
CA ASP A 525 -11.77 47.95 -23.64
C ASP A 525 -11.61 49.45 -23.87
N VAL A 526 -11.44 50.25 -22.81
CA VAL A 526 -11.21 51.69 -22.94
C VAL A 526 -9.89 51.98 -23.68
N VAL A 527 -8.82 51.22 -23.39
CA VAL A 527 -7.54 51.34 -24.09
C VAL A 527 -7.68 50.91 -25.55
N PHE A 528 -8.44 49.84 -25.82
CA PHE A 528 -8.74 49.36 -27.15
C PHE A 528 -9.45 50.44 -27.98
N LEU A 529 -10.54 51.01 -27.47
CA LEU A 529 -11.29 52.10 -28.10
C LEU A 529 -10.43 53.35 -28.33
N ARG A 530 -9.56 53.70 -27.37
CA ARG A 530 -8.62 54.83 -27.53
C ARG A 530 -7.61 54.56 -28.64
N ASN A 531 -7.11 53.33 -28.75
CA ASN A 531 -6.18 52.92 -29.79
C ASN A 531 -6.85 52.84 -31.16
N GLU A 532 -8.07 52.34 -31.24
CA GLU A 532 -8.88 52.40 -32.47
C GLU A 532 -9.12 53.85 -32.91
N LYS A 533 -9.52 54.74 -31.98
CA LYS A 533 -9.69 56.16 -32.28
C LYS A 533 -8.39 56.79 -32.77
N LYS A 534 -7.25 56.46 -32.17
CA LYS A 534 -5.93 56.90 -32.65
C LYS A 534 -5.61 56.34 -34.04
N ARG A 535 -5.91 55.06 -34.32
CA ARG A 535 -5.75 54.47 -35.66
C ARG A 535 -6.61 55.21 -36.67
N ALA A 536 -7.90 55.39 -36.39
CA ALA A 536 -8.82 56.13 -37.25
C ALA A 536 -8.33 57.57 -37.51
N LEU A 537 -7.92 58.29 -36.46
CA LEU A 537 -7.34 59.64 -36.60
C LEU A 537 -6.04 59.64 -37.41
N SER A 538 -5.18 58.63 -37.24
CA SER A 538 -3.96 58.49 -38.04
C SER A 538 -4.27 58.22 -39.51
N PHE A 539 -5.29 57.41 -39.81
CA PHE A 539 -5.81 57.19 -41.16
C PHE A 539 -6.36 58.49 -41.73
N PHE A 540 -7.20 59.24 -41.00
CA PHE A 540 -7.70 60.53 -41.46
C PHE A 540 -6.58 61.57 -41.66
N GLN A 541 -5.55 61.59 -40.82
CA GLN A 541 -4.40 62.47 -41.02
C GLN A 541 -3.58 62.08 -42.25
N LYS A 542 -3.31 60.78 -42.45
CA LYS A 542 -2.65 60.28 -43.66
C LYS A 542 -3.47 60.60 -44.91
N TRP A 543 -4.78 60.41 -44.85
CA TRP A 543 -5.69 60.72 -45.94
C TRP A 543 -5.74 62.22 -46.22
N ARG A 544 -5.74 63.07 -45.17
CA ARG A 544 -5.67 64.53 -45.31
C ARG A 544 -4.34 65.00 -45.91
N ARG A 545 -3.22 64.35 -45.57
CA ARG A 545 -1.90 64.61 -46.19
C ARG A 545 -1.87 64.16 -47.65
N ALA A 546 -2.34 62.96 -47.95
CA ALA A 546 -2.43 62.45 -49.31
C ALA A 546 -3.38 63.31 -50.18
N ALA A 547 -4.48 63.79 -49.62
CA ALA A 547 -5.40 64.70 -50.31
C ALA A 547 -4.76 66.08 -50.54
N ALA A 548 -3.98 66.60 -49.59
CA ALA A 548 -3.24 67.85 -49.75
C ALA A 548 -2.08 67.72 -50.76
N GLU A 549 -1.38 66.58 -50.77
CA GLU A 549 -0.36 66.24 -51.78
C GLU A 549 -0.99 66.05 -53.17
N SER A 550 -2.18 65.45 -53.28
CA SER A 550 -2.90 65.37 -54.57
C SER A 550 -3.44 66.71 -55.07
N ARG A 551 -3.60 67.70 -54.18
CA ARG A 551 -4.10 69.05 -54.50
C ARG A 551 -2.97 70.07 -54.69
N GLY A 552 -1.72 69.67 -54.49
CA GLY A 552 -0.56 70.54 -54.48
C GLY A 552 0.65 69.88 -55.11
N VAL A 553 0.53 69.39 -56.34
CA VAL A 553 1.67 69.19 -57.25
C VAL A 553 1.26 69.64 -58.65
N ALA A 554 1.17 70.95 -58.82
CA ALA A 554 1.91 71.59 -59.89
C ALA A 554 3.04 72.38 -59.21
N GLU A 555 4.25 72.18 -59.70
CA GLU A 555 5.48 72.94 -59.44
C GLU A 555 6.43 72.47 -58.32
N GLU A 556 7.57 71.96 -58.82
CA GLU A 556 8.95 72.33 -58.50
C GLU A 556 9.71 71.69 -57.31
N GLN A 557 10.61 70.79 -57.72
CA GLN A 557 12.06 70.76 -57.45
C GLN A 557 12.61 70.98 -56.02
N ARG A 558 13.50 70.02 -55.65
CA ARG A 558 14.69 70.15 -54.78
C ARG A 558 14.39 70.50 -53.30
N GLU A 559 15.06 69.98 -52.28
CA GLU A 559 16.41 69.46 -52.12
C GLU A 559 16.47 68.76 -50.74
N GLU A 560 17.41 67.84 -50.60
CA GLU A 560 18.18 67.50 -49.39
C GLU A 560 17.56 67.67 -47.99
N ARG A 561 17.48 66.56 -47.23
CA ARG A 561 17.85 66.52 -45.80
C ARG A 561 17.98 65.10 -45.25
N LEU A 562 19.23 64.65 -45.18
CA LEU A 562 19.92 64.07 -44.02
C LEU A 562 19.14 63.08 -43.12
N VAL A 563 19.51 61.81 -43.28
CA VAL A 563 19.73 60.82 -42.21
C VAL A 563 20.65 61.48 -41.15
N PRO A 564 20.44 61.35 -39.80
CA PRO A 564 20.57 60.05 -39.14
C PRO A 564 19.72 59.80 -37.88
N ALA A 565 19.35 58.55 -37.65
CA ALA A 565 19.23 58.02 -36.28
C ALA A 565 19.34 56.49 -36.30
N THR A 566 20.38 56.00 -35.66
CA THR A 566 20.72 54.60 -35.41
C THR A 566 19.60 53.83 -34.68
N PRO A 567 19.56 52.48 -34.78
CA PRO A 567 18.54 51.63 -34.16
C PRO A 567 18.51 51.66 -32.61
N ALA A 568 19.51 52.27 -31.95
CA ALA A 568 19.63 52.31 -30.49
C ALA A 568 18.69 53.34 -29.82
N ALA A 569 18.19 54.34 -30.54
CA ALA A 569 17.36 55.42 -29.96
C ALA A 569 15.85 55.10 -29.88
N ARG A 570 15.37 53.99 -30.47
CA ARG A 570 13.96 53.57 -30.37
C ARG A 570 13.62 52.81 -29.09
N ARG A 571 14.60 52.37 -28.30
CA ARG A 571 14.37 51.60 -27.06
C ARG A 571 14.02 52.46 -25.84
N SER A 572 14.22 53.78 -25.87
CA SER A 572 13.96 54.67 -24.72
C SER A 572 12.57 55.32 -24.74
N GLN A 573 11.84 55.31 -25.86
CA GLN A 573 10.47 55.88 -25.93
C GLN A 573 9.35 54.90 -25.54
N LEU A 574 9.66 53.61 -25.32
CA LEU A 574 8.69 52.61 -24.85
C LEU A 574 8.65 52.43 -23.33
N LEU A 575 9.47 53.19 -22.56
CA LEU A 575 9.47 53.15 -21.10
C LEU A 575 8.73 54.34 -20.44
N ALA A 576 8.17 55.27 -21.24
CA ALA A 576 7.58 56.50 -20.72
C ALA A 576 6.04 56.54 -20.70
N SER A 577 5.33 55.46 -21.04
CA SER A 577 3.87 55.46 -20.95
C SER A 577 3.32 54.21 -20.27
N THR A 578 2.68 54.45 -19.14
CA THR A 578 1.66 53.63 -18.47
C THR A 578 2.14 52.44 -17.64
N THR A 579 2.80 52.75 -16.52
CA THR A 579 2.49 52.09 -15.25
C THR A 579 1.85 53.12 -14.33
N PRO A 580 0.56 53.01 -13.97
CA PRO A 580 0.09 53.67 -12.76
C PRO A 580 0.78 52.96 -11.59
N ALA A 581 1.52 53.74 -10.80
CA ALA A 581 2.11 53.29 -9.56
C ALA A 581 0.98 52.80 -8.64
N TYR A 582 0.85 51.48 -8.54
CA TYR A 582 0.05 50.84 -7.51
C TYR A 582 0.89 50.90 -6.23
N THR A 583 0.67 51.92 -5.42
CA THR A 583 1.14 51.99 -4.03
C THR A 583 0.55 50.80 -3.29
N PRO A 584 1.35 49.81 -2.84
CA PRO A 584 0.83 48.81 -1.94
C PRO A 584 0.55 49.51 -0.61
N ALA A 585 -0.70 49.43 -0.15
CA ALA A 585 -1.06 49.85 1.19
C ALA A 585 -0.19 49.07 2.20
N ALA A 586 0.77 49.77 2.79
CA ALA A 586 1.45 49.32 3.99
C ALA A 586 0.45 49.34 5.14
N GLY A 587 0.23 48.20 5.77
CA GLY A 587 -0.58 48.08 6.99
C GLY A 587 -1.71 47.08 6.86
N LEU A 588 -1.38 45.78 6.80
CA LEU A 588 -2.31 44.69 7.12
C LEU A 588 -1.55 43.38 7.39
N PHE A 589 -0.43 43.46 8.13
CA PHE A 589 0.05 42.35 8.92
C PHE A 589 -0.13 42.77 10.38
N GLY A 590 -1.30 42.42 10.92
CA GLY A 590 -1.54 42.50 12.36
C GLY A 590 -0.53 41.62 13.07
N GLY A 591 0.10 42.19 14.10
CA GLY A 591 0.99 41.47 15.00
C GLY A 591 0.30 40.22 15.52
N GLY A 592 0.96 39.08 15.31
CA GLY A 592 0.65 37.87 16.04
C GLY A 592 0.85 38.16 17.51
N ALA A 593 -0.27 38.18 18.25
CA ALA A 593 -0.27 38.09 19.69
C ALA A 593 0.51 36.83 20.08
N VAL A 594 1.70 37.05 20.65
CA VAL A 594 2.37 36.05 21.48
C VAL A 594 1.47 35.88 22.69
N VAL A 595 0.76 34.75 22.72
CA VAL A 595 0.13 34.26 23.93
C VAL A 595 1.28 33.77 24.80
N GLU A 596 1.66 34.57 25.78
CA GLU A 596 2.37 34.08 26.96
C GLU A 596 1.44 33.06 27.63
N GLU A 597 1.82 31.79 27.56
CA GLU A 597 1.30 30.78 28.48
C GLU A 597 1.94 31.08 29.84
N ASP A 598 1.18 31.78 30.68
CA ASP A 598 1.40 31.79 32.12
C ASP A 598 1.36 30.34 32.62
N GLY A 599 2.54 29.83 32.97
CA GLY A 599 2.66 28.68 33.85
C GLY A 599 2.33 29.12 35.26
N GLU A 600 1.08 28.94 35.68
CA GLU A 600 0.70 28.92 37.09
C GLU A 600 0.76 27.49 37.62
N ASP A 601 1.61 27.33 38.63
CA ASP A 601 1.67 26.20 39.55
C ASP A 601 0.36 26.04 40.34
N ALA A 602 -0.17 24.81 40.40
CA ALA A 602 -0.86 24.20 41.55
C ALA A 602 -1.03 22.69 41.38
#